data_AF-A0A7T3T3U0-F1
#
_entry.id   AF-A0A7T3T3U0-F1
#
_cell.length_a   1.000
_cell.length_b   1.000
_cell.length_c   1.000
_cell.angle_alpha   90.00
_cell.angle_beta   90.00
_cell.angle_gamma   90.00
#
_symmetry.space_group_name_H-M   'P 1'
#
loop_
_entity.id
_entity.type
_entity.pdbx_description
1 polymer ?
#
loop_
_entity_poly.entity_id
_entity_poly.type
_entity_poly.pdbx_seq_one_letter_code
_entity_poly.pdbx_strand_id
1 'polypeptide(L)'
;MELAKEDKEFNLSSDETFVYYKATPKIEGQKIFEGSISSEDNSGHSISGTTMEFVVRNSKIEEFNIHFLYTFDSKPNRQVSITQEKLLQSLKSIMKNCFSEQKVIIDKATVEYLPIIDNENKIYEYRPTLVLSTTANNSNNERFYFSTLYIDIETGEEVKR
;
A
#
# COMPACT_ATOMS: atom_id res chain seq x y z
N MET A 1 42.22 -27.69 -20.78
CA MET A 1 41.75 -26.53 -20.00
C MET A 1 41.55 -25.42 -21.01
N GLU A 2 40.38 -25.40 -21.65
CA GLU A 2 40.06 -24.44 -22.70
C GLU A 2 39.30 -23.25 -22.09
N LEU A 3 39.73 -22.07 -22.54
CA LEU A 3 39.29 -20.76 -22.14
C LEU A 3 37.80 -20.55 -22.47
N ALA A 4 37.06 -19.99 -21.52
CA ALA A 4 35.75 -19.41 -21.76
C ALA A 4 35.92 -18.28 -22.80
N LYS A 5 35.35 -18.48 -23.99
CA LYS A 5 35.25 -17.45 -25.02
C LYS A 5 34.03 -16.59 -24.74
N GLU A 6 34.33 -15.31 -24.54
CA GLU A 6 33.57 -14.08 -24.82
C GLU A 6 32.06 -14.18 -25.04
N ASP A 7 31.38 -13.40 -24.20
CA ASP A 7 30.05 -12.84 -24.35
C ASP A 7 29.67 -12.61 -25.81
N LYS A 8 28.78 -13.46 -26.31
CA LYS A 8 27.97 -13.14 -27.48
C LYS A 8 26.78 -12.33 -27.01
N GLU A 9 26.89 -11.02 -27.23
CA GLU A 9 25.82 -10.14 -27.70
C GLU A 9 24.40 -10.64 -27.44
N PHE A 10 23.74 -9.95 -26.50
CA PHE A 10 22.29 -9.94 -26.31
C PHE A 10 21.57 -9.77 -27.64
N ASN A 11 21.15 -10.90 -28.21
CA ASN A 11 20.15 -10.93 -29.26
C ASN A 11 18.81 -11.19 -28.59
N LEU A 12 18.12 -10.10 -28.21
CA LEU A 12 16.68 -10.14 -27.93
C LEU A 12 15.97 -10.41 -29.27
N SER A 13 15.98 -11.67 -29.73
CA SER A 13 15.09 -12.08 -30.81
C SER A 13 13.66 -12.10 -30.27
N SER A 14 12.86 -11.16 -30.77
CA SER A 14 11.66 -10.60 -30.16
C SER A 14 10.34 -11.36 -30.40
N ASP A 15 10.35 -12.67 -30.66
CA ASP A 15 9.15 -13.36 -31.18
C ASP A 15 8.54 -14.45 -30.28
N GLU A 16 9.11 -14.73 -29.12
CA GLU A 16 8.50 -15.72 -28.20
C GLU A 16 7.52 -15.05 -27.22
N THR A 17 6.29 -15.58 -27.16
CA THR A 17 5.23 -15.10 -26.25
C THR A 17 5.66 -15.30 -24.80
N PHE A 18 5.74 -14.20 -24.05
CA PHE A 18 5.90 -14.22 -22.60
C PHE A 18 4.58 -13.81 -21.94
N VAL A 19 4.38 -14.27 -20.70
CA VAL A 19 3.28 -13.82 -19.84
C VAL A 19 3.88 -13.07 -18.67
N TYR A 20 3.45 -11.83 -18.49
CA TYR A 20 3.78 -11.03 -17.33
C TYR A 20 2.67 -11.17 -16.30
N TYR A 21 3.06 -11.47 -15.06
CA TYR A 21 2.16 -11.54 -13.94
C TYR A 21 2.61 -10.56 -12.86
N LYS A 22 1.63 -9.88 -12.28
CA LYS A 22 1.79 -9.05 -11.10
C LYS A 22 0.86 -9.55 -10.01
N ALA A 23 1.43 -9.86 -8.85
CA ALA A 23 0.68 -10.32 -7.69
C ALA A 23 1.01 -9.46 -6.48
N THR A 24 0.01 -9.27 -5.64
CA THR A 24 0.17 -8.59 -4.36
C THR A 24 0.09 -9.62 -3.25
N PRO A 25 1.12 -9.72 -2.39
CA PRO A 25 1.07 -10.61 -1.25
C PRO A 25 -0.05 -10.21 -0.28
N LYS A 26 -0.49 -11.19 0.51
CA LYS A 26 -1.48 -11.00 1.58
C LYS A 26 -0.86 -11.39 2.91
N ILE A 27 -1.23 -10.67 3.96
CA ILE A 27 -0.90 -11.02 5.34
C ILE A 27 -2.20 -11.44 6.02
N GLU A 28 -2.23 -12.65 6.56
CA GLU A 28 -3.40 -13.19 7.27
C GLU A 28 -4.71 -13.10 6.46
N GLY A 29 -4.62 -13.25 5.12
CA GLY A 29 -5.76 -13.15 4.21
C GLY A 29 -6.17 -11.72 3.85
N GLN A 30 -5.63 -10.71 4.53
CA GLN A 30 -5.84 -9.29 4.23
C GLN A 30 -4.86 -8.79 3.16
N LYS A 31 -5.32 -7.80 2.39
CA LYS A 31 -4.49 -7.18 1.36
C LYS A 31 -3.39 -6.35 2.00
N ILE A 32 -2.20 -6.40 1.41
CA ILE A 32 -1.18 -5.38 1.59
C ILE A 32 -1.48 -4.25 0.60
N PHE A 33 -1.18 -3.02 1.01
CA PHE A 33 -1.26 -1.85 0.14
C PHE A 33 -0.42 -2.02 -1.13
N GLU A 34 -0.97 -1.66 -2.29
CA GLU A 34 -0.35 -1.84 -3.61
C GLU A 34 0.15 -0.53 -4.25
N GLY A 35 -0.23 0.62 -3.67
CA GLY A 35 0.05 1.94 -4.23
C GLY A 35 1.33 2.56 -3.70
N SER A 36 1.49 3.87 -3.86
CA SER A 36 2.52 4.65 -3.18
C SER A 36 1.86 5.67 -2.23
N ILE A 37 2.45 5.85 -1.05
CA ILE A 37 2.09 6.85 -0.04
C ILE A 37 3.34 7.68 0.19
N SER A 38 3.26 9.01 0.18
CA SER A 38 4.43 9.81 0.56
C SER A 38 4.69 9.62 2.05
N SER A 39 5.91 9.26 2.41
CA SER A 39 6.36 9.22 3.80
C SER A 39 6.37 10.64 4.35
N GLU A 40 5.96 10.84 5.61
CA GLU A 40 6.15 12.11 6.34
C GLU A 40 7.63 12.35 6.70
N ASP A 41 8.55 11.47 6.32
CA ASP A 41 9.96 11.81 6.42
C ASP A 41 10.27 13.04 5.57
N ASN A 42 10.90 14.06 6.18
CA ASN A 42 11.36 15.26 5.48
C ASN A 42 12.39 14.96 4.34
N SER A 43 12.65 13.69 4.06
CA SER A 43 13.48 13.18 2.96
C SER A 43 12.70 12.93 1.66
N GLY A 44 11.36 13.05 1.67
CA GLY A 44 10.55 12.93 0.45
C GLY A 44 10.52 11.52 -0.12
N HIS A 45 10.71 10.49 0.72
CA HIS A 45 10.60 9.11 0.27
C HIS A 45 9.14 8.74 0.05
N SER A 46 8.82 8.16 -1.11
CA SER A 46 7.51 7.52 -1.30
C SER A 46 7.59 6.09 -0.78
N ILE A 47 6.73 5.76 0.17
CA ILE A 47 6.50 4.41 0.64
C ILE A 47 5.68 3.70 -0.42
N SER A 48 6.26 2.68 -1.06
CA SER A 48 5.56 1.91 -2.08
C SER A 48 5.12 0.57 -1.52
N GLY A 49 3.91 0.17 -1.88
CA GLY A 49 3.34 -1.12 -1.60
C GLY A 49 4.16 -2.27 -2.19
N THR A 50 3.96 -3.47 -1.65
CA THR A 50 4.73 -4.65 -2.05
C THR A 50 4.13 -5.29 -3.26
N THR A 51 4.95 -5.51 -4.28
CA THR A 51 4.53 -6.20 -5.50
C THR A 51 5.49 -7.34 -5.82
N MET A 52 4.92 -8.46 -6.26
CA MET A 52 5.64 -9.60 -6.79
C MET A 52 5.40 -9.66 -8.29
N GLU A 53 6.48 -9.65 -9.07
CA GLU A 53 6.43 -9.60 -10.52
C GLU A 53 7.19 -10.78 -11.10
N PHE A 54 6.58 -11.47 -12.07
CA PHE A 54 7.16 -12.64 -12.70
C PHE A 54 6.92 -12.64 -14.21
N VAL A 55 7.97 -12.99 -14.95
CA VAL A 55 7.94 -13.18 -16.39
C VAL A 55 8.04 -14.68 -16.67
N VAL A 56 7.03 -15.24 -17.33
CA VAL A 56 6.96 -16.66 -17.67
C VAL A 56 7.08 -16.83 -19.18
N ARG A 57 8.05 -17.63 -19.62
CA ARG A 57 8.24 -18.02 -21.02
C ARG A 57 8.45 -19.54 -21.09
N ASN A 58 7.83 -20.21 -22.05
CA ASN A 58 7.97 -21.66 -22.24
C ASN A 58 7.75 -22.49 -20.94
N SER A 59 6.74 -22.10 -20.15
CA SER A 59 6.42 -22.70 -18.85
C SER A 59 7.54 -22.62 -17.79
N LYS A 60 8.49 -21.70 -17.94
CA LYS A 60 9.57 -21.43 -16.99
C LYS A 60 9.50 -19.98 -16.53
N ILE A 61 9.86 -19.75 -15.28
CA ILE A 61 10.05 -18.41 -14.72
C ILE A 61 11.44 -17.94 -15.18
N GLU A 62 11.49 -16.86 -15.96
CA GLU A 62 12.75 -16.25 -16.40
C GLU A 62 13.18 -15.13 -15.46
N GLU A 63 12.22 -14.36 -14.95
CA GLU A 63 12.45 -13.25 -14.04
C GLU A 63 11.50 -13.34 -12.84
N PHE A 64 12.02 -13.00 -11.67
CA PHE A 64 11.27 -12.92 -10.42
C PHE A 64 11.78 -11.74 -9.59
N ASN A 65 10.91 -10.74 -9.38
CA ASN A 65 11.22 -9.56 -8.61
C ASN A 65 10.20 -9.39 -7.47
N ILE A 66 10.71 -9.09 -6.27
CA ILE A 66 9.91 -8.62 -5.14
C ILE A 66 10.30 -7.18 -4.88
N HIS A 67 9.36 -6.26 -5.09
CA HIS A 67 9.56 -4.84 -4.80
C HIS A 67 9.04 -4.54 -3.40
N PHE A 68 9.84 -3.81 -2.62
CA PHE A 68 9.49 -3.24 -1.31
C PHE A 68 8.88 -4.26 -0.34
N LEU A 69 9.71 -5.15 0.23
CA LEU A 69 9.29 -6.07 1.29
C LEU A 69 9.63 -5.48 2.66
N TYR A 70 8.62 -5.25 3.49
CA TYR A 70 8.80 -4.70 4.82
C TYR A 70 8.70 -5.78 5.90
N THR A 71 9.28 -5.51 7.07
CA THR A 71 9.17 -6.42 8.20
C THR A 71 7.74 -6.40 8.74
N PHE A 72 7.20 -7.58 8.99
CA PHE A 72 6.01 -7.75 9.81
C PHE A 72 6.47 -7.93 11.24
N ASP A 73 6.46 -6.88 12.05
CA ASP A 73 6.76 -7.04 13.47
C ASP A 73 5.54 -7.63 14.17
N SER A 74 5.46 -8.96 14.15
CA SER A 74 4.52 -9.73 14.96
C SER A 74 4.96 -9.68 16.42
N LYS A 75 4.93 -8.49 17.04
CA LYS A 75 5.15 -8.34 18.47
C LYS A 75 4.18 -9.30 19.18
N PRO A 76 4.65 -10.34 19.89
CA PRO A 76 3.76 -11.28 20.55
C PRO A 76 2.88 -10.51 21.54
N ASN A 77 1.56 -10.62 21.39
CA ASN A 77 0.52 -9.91 22.15
C ASN A 77 0.20 -8.45 21.76
N ARG A 78 0.57 -7.98 20.56
CA ARG A 78 0.09 -6.67 20.06
C ARG A 78 -1.39 -6.76 19.68
N GLN A 79 -2.28 -6.69 20.67
CA GLN A 79 -3.71 -6.53 20.43
C GLN A 79 -3.98 -5.07 20.10
N VAL A 80 -4.05 -4.78 18.80
CA VAL A 80 -4.35 -3.43 18.32
C VAL A 80 -5.86 -3.32 18.14
N SER A 81 -6.50 -2.42 18.90
CA SER A 81 -7.91 -2.10 18.72
C SER A 81 -8.12 -0.60 18.82
N ILE A 82 -8.83 -0.03 17.85
CA ILE A 82 -9.36 1.32 17.94
C ILE A 82 -10.77 1.28 18.52
N THR A 83 -11.05 2.12 19.53
CA THR A 83 -12.42 2.26 20.04
C THR A 83 -13.27 3.08 19.06
N GLN A 84 -14.59 2.86 19.06
CA GLN A 84 -15.52 3.65 18.24
C GLN A 84 -15.41 5.15 18.52
N GLU A 85 -15.25 5.52 19.80
CA GLU A 85 -15.10 6.91 20.24
C GLU A 85 -13.83 7.54 19.69
N LYS A 86 -12.68 6.84 19.80
CA LYS A 86 -11.40 7.30 19.28
C LYS A 86 -11.45 7.44 17.77
N LEU A 87 -12.00 6.46 17.06
CA LEU A 87 -12.20 6.52 15.60
C LEU A 87 -13.09 7.71 15.20
N LEU A 88 -14.20 7.94 15.91
CA LEU A 88 -15.09 9.06 15.62
C LEU A 88 -14.40 10.42 15.85
N GLN A 89 -13.58 10.54 16.89
CA GLN A 89 -12.80 11.75 17.16
C GLN A 89 -11.76 11.99 16.06
N SER A 90 -11.02 10.95 15.67
CA SER A 90 -10.06 11.03 14.57
C SER A 90 -10.73 11.44 13.28
N LEU A 91 -11.85 10.80 12.91
CA LEU A 91 -12.64 11.18 11.75
C LEU A 91 -13.09 12.64 11.83
N LYS A 92 -13.65 13.10 12.95
CA LYS A 92 -14.03 14.53 13.09
C LYS A 92 -12.84 15.47 12.89
N SER A 93 -11.66 15.12 13.41
CA SER A 93 -10.44 15.91 13.26
C SER A 93 -9.98 15.97 11.80
N ILE A 94 -9.85 14.80 11.15
CA ILE A 94 -9.46 14.66 9.74
C ILE A 94 -10.44 15.44 8.86
N MET A 95 -11.74 15.23 9.07
CA MET A 95 -12.79 15.83 8.25
C MET A 95 -12.85 17.35 8.41
N LYS A 96 -12.54 17.89 9.59
CA LYS A 96 -12.43 19.33 9.82
C LYS A 96 -11.29 19.96 9.01
N ASN A 97 -10.23 19.20 8.74
CA ASN A 97 -9.07 19.66 7.99
C ASN A 97 -9.20 19.40 6.48
N CYS A 98 -9.94 18.37 6.07
CA CYS A 98 -10.07 17.94 4.68
C CYS A 98 -11.27 18.54 3.93
N PHE A 99 -12.31 19.04 4.63
CA PHE A 99 -13.56 19.41 3.97
C PHE A 99 -13.97 20.86 4.19
N SER A 100 -14.07 21.56 3.04
CA SER A 100 -14.96 22.68 2.81
C SER A 100 -16.43 22.23 2.92
N GLU A 101 -17.38 23.18 2.76
CA GLU A 101 -18.82 23.12 3.07
C GLU A 101 -19.67 21.90 2.61
N GLN A 102 -19.09 20.92 1.92
CA GLN A 102 -19.77 19.78 1.32
C GLN A 102 -19.94 18.60 2.30
N LYS A 103 -21.10 17.93 2.24
CA LYS A 103 -21.36 16.71 3.01
C LYS A 103 -20.60 15.53 2.39
N VAL A 104 -20.01 14.72 3.26
CA VAL A 104 -19.15 13.60 2.90
C VAL A 104 -19.75 12.31 3.43
N ILE A 105 -19.65 11.25 2.64
CA ILE A 105 -20.19 9.94 2.95
C ILE A 105 -19.06 8.92 2.85
N ILE A 106 -18.99 8.03 3.85
CA ILE A 106 -18.10 6.87 3.83
C ILE A 106 -18.86 5.73 3.14
N ASP A 107 -18.34 5.27 2.00
CA ASP A 107 -18.97 4.21 1.20
C ASP A 107 -18.56 2.81 1.61
N LYS A 108 -17.29 2.67 1.96
CA LYS A 108 -16.66 1.38 2.20
C LYS A 108 -15.58 1.52 3.24
N ALA A 109 -15.50 0.52 4.11
CA ALA A 109 -14.45 0.37 5.09
C ALA A 109 -13.82 -1.02 4.95
N THR A 110 -12.50 -1.08 4.82
CA THR A 110 -11.72 -2.33 4.77
C THR A 110 -10.48 -2.22 5.65
N VAL A 111 -9.96 -3.36 6.10
CA VAL A 111 -8.66 -3.42 6.78
C VAL A 111 -7.62 -3.87 5.77
N GLU A 112 -6.54 -3.11 5.67
CA GLU A 112 -5.37 -3.42 4.83
C GLU A 112 -4.10 -3.25 5.65
N TYR A 113 -3.02 -3.92 5.25
CA TYR A 113 -1.70 -3.71 5.85
C TYR A 113 -0.94 -2.66 5.04
N LEU A 114 -0.63 -1.54 5.69
CA LEU A 114 0.16 -0.47 5.09
C LEU A 114 1.58 -0.47 5.70
N PRO A 115 2.62 -0.26 4.89
CA PRO A 115 3.94 0.06 5.42
C PRO A 115 3.93 1.44 6.08
N ILE A 116 4.24 1.49 7.37
CA ILE A 116 4.31 2.71 8.17
C ILE A 116 5.68 2.75 8.85
N ILE A 117 6.31 3.93 8.91
CA ILE A 117 7.57 4.08 9.61
C ILE A 117 7.36 3.99 11.12
N ASP A 118 8.06 3.06 11.76
CA ASP A 118 8.26 3.09 13.20
C ASP A 118 9.33 4.15 13.49
N ASN A 119 8.89 5.31 13.99
CA ASN A 119 9.76 6.43 14.29
C ASN A 119 10.79 6.12 15.40
N GLU A 120 10.52 5.16 16.29
CA GLU A 120 11.45 4.78 17.35
C GLU A 120 12.64 4.01 16.77
N ASN A 121 12.35 3.06 15.89
CA ASN A 121 13.34 2.14 15.33
C ASN A 121 13.85 2.55 13.94
N LYS A 122 13.25 3.57 13.31
CA LYS A 122 13.54 4.05 11.95
C LYS A 122 13.46 2.95 10.89
N ILE A 123 12.54 2.01 11.08
CA ILE A 123 12.26 0.93 10.14
C ILE A 123 10.82 1.03 9.67
N TYR A 124 10.55 0.56 8.46
CA TYR A 124 9.18 0.42 7.96
C TYR A 124 8.61 -0.92 8.43
N GLU A 125 7.44 -0.89 9.06
CA GLU A 125 6.68 -2.07 9.45
C GLU A 125 5.29 -2.06 8.80
N TYR A 126 4.78 -3.24 8.43
CA TYR A 126 3.37 -3.32 8.07
C TYR A 126 2.50 -3.20 9.31
N ARG A 127 1.54 -2.27 9.26
CA ARG A 127 0.56 -2.07 10.34
C ARG A 127 -0.85 -2.17 9.79
N PRO A 128 -1.79 -2.71 10.60
CA PRO A 128 -3.18 -2.80 10.20
C PRO A 128 -3.79 -1.41 10.17
N THR A 129 -4.35 -1.05 9.02
CA THR A 129 -4.89 0.28 8.74
C THR A 129 -6.32 0.14 8.23
N LEU A 130 -7.20 0.96 8.79
CA LEU A 130 -8.57 1.11 8.31
C LEU A 130 -8.56 2.02 7.08
N VAL A 131 -8.95 1.45 5.94
CA VAL A 131 -9.05 2.14 4.66
C VAL A 131 -10.51 2.50 4.39
N LEU A 132 -10.79 3.80 4.31
CA LEU A 132 -12.13 4.34 4.13
C LEU A 132 -12.24 4.99 2.75
N SER A 133 -13.10 4.45 1.89
CA SER A 133 -13.44 5.09 0.63
C SER A 133 -14.54 6.13 0.88
N THR A 134 -14.29 7.38 0.49
CA THR A 134 -15.22 8.48 0.72
C THR A 134 -15.69 9.12 -0.58
N THR A 135 -16.93 9.59 -0.57
CA THR A 135 -17.55 10.35 -1.65
C THR A 135 -18.18 11.63 -1.09
N ALA A 136 -18.35 12.61 -1.96
CA ALA A 136 -19.10 13.83 -1.68
C ALA A 136 -20.10 14.10 -2.80
N ASN A 137 -21.03 15.01 -2.54
CA ASN A 137 -21.97 15.51 -3.55
C ASN A 137 -21.52 16.88 -4.03
N ASN A 138 -21.55 17.10 -5.35
CA ASN A 138 -21.31 18.42 -5.92
C ASN A 138 -22.56 19.31 -5.79
N SER A 139 -22.49 20.55 -6.27
CA SER A 139 -23.61 21.50 -6.25
C SER A 139 -24.85 21.02 -7.03
N ASN A 140 -24.69 20.05 -7.92
CA ASN A 140 -25.76 19.45 -8.73
C ASN A 140 -26.33 18.17 -8.08
N ASN A 141 -25.97 17.87 -6.81
CA ASN A 141 -26.28 16.63 -6.10
C ASN A 141 -25.75 15.34 -6.78
N GLU A 142 -24.74 15.46 -7.65
CA GLU A 142 -24.09 14.29 -8.21
C GLU A 142 -23.01 13.79 -7.26
N ARG A 143 -23.02 12.47 -7.02
CA ARG A 143 -22.07 11.81 -6.13
C ARG A 143 -20.76 11.55 -6.87
N PHE A 144 -19.65 12.00 -6.30
CA PHE A 144 -18.32 11.80 -6.85
C PHE A 144 -17.36 11.26 -5.78
N TYR A 145 -16.33 10.53 -6.24
CA TYR A 145 -15.25 10.08 -5.36
C TYR A 145 -14.48 11.28 -4.83
N PHE A 146 -14.37 11.37 -3.50
CA PHE A 146 -13.68 12.48 -2.86
C PHE A 146 -12.24 12.10 -2.56
N SER A 147 -12.03 11.21 -1.59
CA SER A 147 -10.71 10.73 -1.21
C SER A 147 -10.79 9.37 -0.54
N THR A 148 -9.63 8.72 -0.39
CA THR A 148 -9.49 7.55 0.47
C THR A 148 -8.74 7.99 1.72
N LEU A 149 -9.31 7.71 2.89
CA LEU A 149 -8.68 7.97 4.18
C LEU A 149 -8.02 6.69 4.68
N TYR A 150 -6.82 6.83 5.22
CA TYR A 150 -6.03 5.73 5.79
C TYR A 150 -5.85 6.03 7.26
N ILE A 151 -6.39 5.19 8.15
CA ILE A 151 -6.32 5.40 9.59
C ILE A 151 -5.56 4.25 10.20
N ASP A 152 -4.39 4.53 10.79
CA ASP A 152 -3.64 3.55 11.56
C ASP A 152 -4.50 3.11 12.76
N ILE A 153 -4.80 1.82 12.85
CA ILE A 153 -5.72 1.30 13.88
C ILE A 153 -5.11 1.43 15.28
N GLU A 154 -3.80 1.49 15.40
CA GLU A 154 -3.13 1.56 16.69
C GLU A 154 -3.07 2.96 17.26
N THR A 155 -2.65 3.93 16.45
CA THR A 155 -2.60 5.33 16.88
C THR A 155 -3.96 6.00 16.76
N GLY A 156 -4.79 5.55 15.81
CA GLY A 156 -6.02 6.22 15.39
C GLY A 156 -5.76 7.45 14.52
N GLU A 157 -4.53 7.68 14.09
CA GLU A 157 -4.15 8.85 13.30
C GLU A 157 -4.28 8.59 11.80
N GLU A 158 -4.47 9.66 11.03
CA GLU A 158 -4.46 9.57 9.57
C GLU A 158 -3.04 9.34 9.07
N VAL A 159 -2.86 8.31 8.25
CA VAL A 159 -1.65 8.09 7.47
C VAL A 159 -1.75 8.98 6.24
N LYS A 160 -1.06 10.13 6.29
CA LYS A 160 -1.09 11.12 5.22
C LYS A 160 -0.34 10.65 3.97
N ARG A 161 -0.76 11.21 2.82
CA ARG A 161 -0.18 11.00 1.49
C ARG A 161 0.50 12.26 0.99
#